data_AF-X1N5W4-F1
#
_entry.id   AF-X1N5W4-F1
#
_cell.length_a   1.000
_cell.length_b   1.000
_cell.length_c   1.000
_cell.angle_alpha   90.00
_cell.angle_beta   90.00
_cell.angle_gamma   90.00
#
_symmetry.space_group_name_H-M   'P 1'
#
loop_
_entity.id
_entity.type
_entity.pdbx_description
1 polymer ?
#
loop_
_entity_poly.entity_id
_entity_poly.type
_entity_poly.pdbx_seq_one_letter_code
_entity_poly.pdbx_strand_id
1 'polypeptide(L)'
;MDKPYTVDPHYGGPEYETLAALGSNCGIGDLKVIAKGNELTAAYGLDSISCGSVIAFVMECFEHGLLTPRDTGGLDLRFGNGPALLQMIEQIALRQGLGALLAEGVARAAKKIGPATEEFALHIKGQELPMHEPRWKQGMGVGFSM
;
A
#
# COMPACT_ATOMS: atom_id res chain seq x y z
N MET A 1 -18.92 18.37 -3.90
CA MET A 1 -19.49 17.13 -3.35
C MET A 1 -18.59 16.69 -2.21
N ASP A 2 -19.06 16.85 -0.97
CA ASP A 2 -18.27 16.44 0.20
C ASP A 2 -18.12 14.93 0.20
N LYS A 3 -16.88 14.48 -0.03
CA LYS A 3 -16.48 13.09 0.21
C LYS A 3 -16.56 12.82 1.72
N PRO A 4 -16.89 11.60 2.16
CA PRO A 4 -17.26 11.30 3.55
C PRO A 4 -16.10 11.39 4.56
N TYR A 5 -14.90 11.78 4.12
CA TYR A 5 -13.72 11.83 4.95
C TYR A 5 -13.34 13.28 5.22
N THR A 6 -13.08 13.61 6.48
CA THR A 6 -12.46 14.86 6.91
C THR A 6 -10.98 14.57 7.18
N VAL A 7 -10.11 15.46 6.73
CA VAL A 7 -8.66 15.35 6.94
C VAL A 7 -8.28 16.27 8.09
N ASP A 8 -7.59 15.72 9.08
CA ASP A 8 -7.06 16.50 10.21
C ASP A 8 -5.76 17.21 9.80
N PRO A 9 -5.74 18.56 9.77
CA PRO A 9 -4.55 19.32 9.39
C PRO A 9 -3.38 19.15 10.37
N HIS A 10 -3.58 18.61 11.57
CA HIS A 10 -2.52 18.34 12.54
C HIS A 10 -1.40 17.46 11.96
N TYR A 11 -1.74 16.54 11.06
CA TYR A 11 -0.80 15.57 10.47
C TYR A 11 -0.13 16.06 9.18
N GLY A 12 -0.34 17.33 8.81
CA GLY A 12 0.25 17.91 7.61
C GLY A 12 -0.27 17.29 6.30
N GLY A 13 0.45 17.56 5.22
CA GLY A 13 0.14 17.03 3.88
C GLY A 13 1.02 15.84 3.52
N PRO A 14 0.61 15.02 2.53
CA PRO A 14 1.46 13.96 2.01
C PRO A 14 2.69 14.55 1.31
N GLU A 15 3.87 14.08 1.71
CA GLU A 15 5.11 14.28 0.96
C GLU A 15 5.09 13.48 -0.36
N TYR A 16 6.06 13.71 -1.24
CA TYR A 16 6.13 13.05 -2.57
C TYR A 16 5.98 11.51 -2.49
N GLU A 17 6.74 10.87 -1.60
CA GLU A 17 6.73 9.41 -1.44
C GLU A 17 5.36 8.91 -0.93
N THR A 18 4.80 9.57 0.09
CA THR A 18 3.46 9.24 0.59
C THR A 18 2.38 9.45 -0.48
N LEU A 19 2.47 10.54 -1.24
CA LEU A 19 1.55 10.86 -2.32
C LEU A 19 1.58 9.77 -3.39
N ALA A 20 2.76 9.31 -3.77
CA ALA A 20 2.92 8.29 -4.80
C ALA A 20 2.56 6.89 -4.28
N ALA A 21 2.94 6.53 -3.05
CA ALA A 21 2.69 5.21 -2.46
C ALA A 21 1.20 4.96 -2.20
N LEU A 22 0.48 5.95 -1.66
CA LEU A 22 -0.96 5.86 -1.36
C LEU A 22 -1.83 6.32 -2.53
N GLY A 23 -1.23 6.99 -3.52
CA GLY A 23 -1.90 7.50 -4.72
C GLY A 23 -1.61 6.64 -5.94
N SER A 24 -0.65 7.06 -6.77
CA SER A 24 -0.38 6.45 -8.08
C SER A 24 -0.07 4.95 -8.00
N ASN A 25 0.66 4.51 -6.97
CA ASN A 25 1.02 3.10 -6.80
C ASN A 25 -0.22 2.22 -6.51
N CYS A 26 -1.27 2.80 -5.90
CA CYS A 26 -2.54 2.16 -5.64
C CYS A 26 -3.62 2.51 -6.68
N GLY A 27 -3.28 3.20 -7.78
CA GLY A 27 -4.23 3.65 -8.80
C GLY A 27 -5.20 4.75 -8.34
N ILE A 28 -4.90 5.45 -7.24
CA ILE A 28 -5.77 6.45 -6.62
C ILE A 28 -5.32 7.86 -7.03
N GLY A 29 -6.18 8.59 -7.74
CA GLY A 29 -5.95 9.99 -8.13
C GLY A 29 -6.61 11.02 -7.22
N ASP A 30 -7.31 10.58 -6.18
CA ASP A 30 -8.07 11.45 -5.28
C ASP A 30 -7.21 12.00 -4.14
N LEU A 31 -6.78 13.25 -4.27
CA LEU A 31 -5.94 13.90 -3.26
C LEU A 31 -6.56 13.89 -1.85
N LYS A 32 -7.88 13.93 -1.70
CA LYS A 32 -8.52 13.91 -0.38
C LYS A 32 -8.40 12.53 0.28
N VAL A 33 -8.50 11.45 -0.51
CA VAL A 33 -8.24 10.08 -0.03
C VAL A 33 -6.77 9.92 0.33
N ILE A 34 -5.86 10.40 -0.52
CA ILE A 34 -4.42 10.31 -0.26
C ILE A 34 -4.03 11.08 1.00
N ALA A 35 -4.56 12.30 1.18
CA ALA A 35 -4.33 13.10 2.38
C ALA A 35 -4.91 12.43 3.64
N LYS A 36 -6.07 11.76 3.53
CA LYS A 36 -6.59 10.95 4.64
C LYS A 36 -5.72 9.73 4.93
N GLY A 37 -5.18 9.09 3.90
CA GLY A 37 -4.22 8.00 4.04
C GLY A 37 -2.95 8.46 4.77
N ASN A 38 -2.40 9.61 4.41
CA ASN A 38 -1.26 10.24 5.09
C ASN A 38 -1.55 10.47 6.58
N GLU A 39 -2.71 11.04 6.89
CA GLU A 39 -3.18 11.23 8.26
C GLU A 39 -3.19 9.90 9.03
N LEU A 40 -3.81 8.84 8.48
CA LEU A 40 -3.89 7.54 9.13
C LEU A 40 -2.50 6.92 9.34
N THR A 41 -1.64 6.93 8.32
CA THR A 41 -0.28 6.39 8.46
C THR A 41 0.53 7.15 9.51
N ALA A 42 0.40 8.48 9.57
CA ALA A 42 1.06 9.29 10.58
C ALA A 42 0.49 9.04 12.00
N ALA A 43 -0.83 8.97 12.13
CA ALA A 43 -1.52 8.74 13.39
C ALA A 43 -1.20 7.35 13.99
N TYR A 44 -1.08 6.32 13.15
CA TYR A 44 -0.73 4.97 13.58
C TYR A 44 0.78 4.71 13.64
N GLY A 45 1.63 5.65 13.21
CA GLY A 45 3.08 5.47 13.18
C GLY A 45 3.54 4.44 12.14
N LEU A 46 2.85 4.34 11.02
CA LEU A 46 3.21 3.47 9.89
C LEU A 46 4.11 4.20 8.90
N ASP A 47 5.06 3.48 8.31
CA ASP A 47 5.77 3.94 7.12
C ASP A 47 4.81 3.94 5.92
N SER A 48 4.58 5.10 5.33
CA SER A 48 3.64 5.28 4.22
C SER A 48 4.10 4.59 2.93
N ILE A 49 5.40 4.49 2.69
CA ILE A 49 5.97 3.80 1.52
C ILE A 49 5.64 2.32 1.61
N SER A 50 6.07 1.67 2.69
CA SER A 50 5.83 0.23 2.89
C SER A 50 4.33 -0.08 2.98
N CYS A 51 3.56 0.74 3.68
CA CYS A 51 2.11 0.55 3.80
C CYS A 51 1.41 0.62 2.43
N GLY A 52 1.69 1.66 1.63
CA GLY A 52 1.15 1.78 0.28
C GLY A 52 1.57 0.65 -0.65
N SER A 53 2.85 0.27 -0.62
CA SER A 53 3.40 -0.82 -1.43
C SER A 53 2.79 -2.19 -1.11
N VAL A 54 2.58 -2.50 0.17
CA VAL A 54 1.93 -3.77 0.57
C VAL A 54 0.45 -3.78 0.15
N ILE A 55 -0.23 -2.63 0.21
CA ILE A 55 -1.63 -2.53 -0.26
C ILE A 55 -1.70 -2.68 -1.78
N ALA A 56 -0.82 -2.01 -2.54
CA ALA A 56 -0.74 -2.16 -3.99
C ALA A 56 -0.47 -3.62 -4.40
N PHE A 57 0.42 -4.31 -3.68
CA PHE A 57 0.69 -5.73 -3.87
C PHE A 57 -0.57 -6.61 -3.75
N VAL A 58 -1.39 -6.39 -2.70
CA VAL A 58 -2.64 -7.17 -2.58
C VAL A 58 -3.70 -6.72 -3.57
N MET A 59 -3.67 -5.49 -4.06
CA MET A 59 -4.53 -5.05 -5.16
C MET A 59 -4.24 -5.81 -6.45
N GLU A 60 -2.96 -5.94 -6.79
CA GLU A 60 -2.49 -6.75 -7.93
C GLU A 60 -2.91 -8.22 -7.76
N CYS A 61 -2.67 -8.80 -6.59
CA CYS A 61 -3.07 -10.18 -6.30
C CYS A 61 -4.59 -10.40 -6.43
N PHE A 62 -5.39 -9.42 -6.02
CA PHE A 62 -6.85 -9.49 -6.11
C PHE A 62 -7.33 -9.41 -7.55
N GLU A 63 -6.78 -8.51 -8.37
CA GLU A 63 -7.12 -8.41 -9.80
C GLU A 63 -6.70 -9.64 -10.60
N HIS A 64 -5.61 -10.30 -10.19
CA HIS A 64 -5.16 -11.58 -10.75
C HIS A 64 -5.90 -12.81 -10.17
N GLY A 65 -6.87 -12.63 -9.28
CA GLY A 65 -7.66 -13.72 -8.71
C GLY A 65 -6.90 -14.62 -7.71
N LEU A 66 -5.74 -14.17 -7.23
CA LEU A 66 -4.93 -14.84 -6.22
C LEU A 66 -5.44 -14.55 -4.80
N LEU A 67 -6.19 -13.47 -4.63
CA LEU A 67 -7.01 -13.17 -3.46
C LEU A 67 -8.46 -12.97 -3.91
N THR A 68 -9.39 -13.45 -3.09
CA THR A 68 -10.83 -13.33 -3.35
C THR A 68 -11.48 -12.43 -2.30
N PRO A 69 -12.73 -11.96 -2.51
CA PRO A 69 -13.47 -11.23 -1.49
C PRO A 69 -13.59 -11.97 -0.15
N ARG A 70 -13.48 -13.30 -0.14
CA ARG A 70 -13.48 -14.07 1.10
C ARG A 70 -12.18 -13.85 1.91
N ASP A 71 -11.05 -13.76 1.23
CA ASP A 71 -9.73 -13.60 1.86
C ASP A 71 -9.53 -12.18 2.40
N THR A 72 -10.21 -11.20 1.80
CA THR A 72 -10.13 -9.77 2.14
C THR A 72 -11.21 -9.33 3.14
N GLY A 73 -12.03 -10.25 3.64
CA GLY A 73 -13.14 -9.92 4.55
C GLY A 73 -14.26 -9.12 3.88
N GLY A 74 -14.43 -9.30 2.56
CA GLY A 74 -15.43 -8.62 1.73
C GLY A 74 -14.93 -7.34 1.09
N LEU A 75 -13.68 -6.93 1.33
CA LEU A 75 -13.10 -5.76 0.70
C LEU A 75 -12.79 -6.00 -0.78
N ASP A 76 -13.27 -5.08 -1.62
CA ASP A 76 -12.95 -5.04 -3.04
C ASP A 76 -11.59 -4.35 -3.24
N LEU A 77 -10.51 -5.12 -3.19
CA LEU A 77 -9.14 -4.63 -3.33
C LEU A 77 -8.72 -4.48 -4.80
N ARG A 78 -9.54 -3.86 -5.64
CA ARG A 78 -9.08 -3.46 -6.99
C ARG A 78 -8.32 -2.14 -6.95
N PHE A 79 -7.42 -1.93 -7.90
CA PHE A 79 -6.72 -0.64 -8.02
C PHE A 79 -7.71 0.51 -8.17
N GLY A 80 -7.38 1.65 -7.56
CA GLY A 80 -8.23 2.83 -7.54
C GLY A 80 -9.34 2.82 -6.50
N ASN A 81 -9.51 1.74 -5.72
CA ASN A 81 -10.48 1.72 -4.63
C ASN A 81 -9.96 2.44 -3.37
N GLY A 82 -10.14 3.77 -3.35
CA GLY A 82 -9.75 4.63 -2.24
C GLY A 82 -10.33 4.26 -0.86
N PRO A 83 -11.64 3.98 -0.73
CA PRO A 83 -12.20 3.49 0.53
C PRO A 83 -11.53 2.20 1.05
N ALA A 84 -11.24 1.25 0.16
CA ALA A 84 -10.58 0.00 0.54
C ALA A 84 -9.13 0.22 0.98
N LEU A 85 -8.40 1.14 0.35
CA LEU A 85 -7.07 1.58 0.82
C LEU A 85 -7.15 2.07 2.27
N LEU A 86 -8.04 3.02 2.58
CA LEU A 86 -8.14 3.60 3.92
C LEU A 86 -8.45 2.54 4.98
N GLN A 87 -9.39 1.65 4.67
CA GLN A 87 -9.74 0.55 5.56
C GLN A 87 -8.59 -0.44 5.74
N MET A 88 -7.79 -0.69 4.71
CA MET A 88 -6.61 -1.55 4.85
C MET A 88 -5.50 -0.92 5.69
N ILE A 89 -5.30 0.39 5.63
CA ILE A 89 -4.34 1.07 6.52
C ILE A 89 -4.71 0.81 7.99
N GLU A 90 -5.99 0.96 8.35
CA GLU A 90 -6.49 0.68 9.70
C GLU A 90 -6.34 -0.80 10.08
N GLN A 91 -6.69 -1.72 9.19
CA GLN A 91 -6.54 -3.16 9.44
C GLN A 91 -5.08 -3.57 9.62
N ILE A 92 -4.14 -2.96 8.89
CA ILE A 92 -2.70 -3.18 9.06
C ILE A 92 -2.25 -2.67 10.43
N ALA A 93 -2.57 -1.41 10.75
CA ALA A 93 -2.22 -0.79 12.03
C ALA A 93 -2.71 -1.60 13.23
N LEU A 94 -3.94 -2.12 13.15
CA LEU A 94 -4.60 -2.86 14.22
C LEU A 94 -4.39 -4.38 14.12
N ARG A 95 -3.65 -4.86 13.12
CA ARG A 95 -3.42 -6.29 12.83
C ARG A 95 -4.72 -7.11 12.80
N GLN A 96 -5.71 -6.64 12.05
CA GLN A 96 -7.02 -7.27 11.91
C GLN A 96 -7.18 -7.92 10.53
N GLY A 97 -7.80 -9.11 10.48
CA GLY A 97 -8.08 -9.81 9.23
C GLY A 97 -6.82 -9.99 8.36
N LEU A 98 -6.91 -9.62 7.08
CA LEU A 98 -5.77 -9.63 6.15
C LEU A 98 -4.66 -8.67 6.61
N GLY A 99 -5.00 -7.57 7.27
CA GLY A 99 -4.04 -6.60 7.79
C GLY A 99 -3.02 -7.19 8.77
N ALA A 100 -3.37 -8.24 9.51
CA ALA A 100 -2.44 -8.95 10.39
C ALA A 100 -1.26 -9.56 9.63
N LEU A 101 -1.52 -10.06 8.41
CA LEU A 101 -0.49 -10.60 7.52
C LEU A 101 0.29 -9.48 6.84
N LEU A 102 -0.41 -8.44 6.37
CA LEU A 102 0.22 -7.32 5.66
C LEU A 102 1.12 -6.47 6.57
N ALA A 103 0.85 -6.45 7.88
CA ALA A 103 1.74 -5.84 8.87
C ALA A 103 3.14 -6.50 8.94
N GLU A 104 3.35 -7.64 8.29
CA GLU A 104 4.65 -8.31 8.17
C GLU A 104 5.46 -7.88 6.93
N GLY A 105 4.95 -6.96 6.12
CA GLY A 105 5.60 -6.50 4.89
C GLY A 105 5.45 -7.48 3.73
N VAL A 106 5.73 -7.00 2.52
CA VAL A 106 5.40 -7.67 1.25
C VAL A 106 6.15 -9.00 1.11
N ALA A 107 7.41 -9.04 1.55
CA ALA A 107 8.25 -10.22 1.43
C ALA A 107 7.75 -11.42 2.25
N ARG A 108 7.18 -11.16 3.43
CA ARG A 108 6.60 -12.20 4.29
C ARG A 108 5.16 -12.50 3.88
N ALA A 109 4.40 -11.48 3.49
CA ALA A 109 3.03 -11.64 3.00
C ALA A 109 2.98 -12.54 1.75
N ALA A 110 3.82 -12.28 0.75
CA ALA A 110 3.84 -13.05 -0.50
C ALA A 110 4.10 -14.55 -0.27
N LYS A 111 5.11 -14.88 0.54
CA LYS A 111 5.41 -16.27 0.93
C LYS A 111 4.25 -16.97 1.62
N LYS A 112 3.44 -16.21 2.37
CA LYS A 112 2.31 -16.76 3.12
C LYS A 112 1.05 -16.90 2.27
N ILE A 113 0.80 -15.98 1.33
CA ILE A 113 -0.34 -16.04 0.42
C ILE A 113 -0.12 -17.14 -0.62
N GLY A 114 1.07 -17.17 -1.24
CA GLY A 114 1.45 -18.27 -2.11
C GLY A 114 2.49 -17.87 -3.17
N PRO A 115 3.18 -18.86 -3.76
CA PRO A 115 4.30 -18.64 -4.68
C PRO A 115 3.92 -17.84 -5.93
N ALA A 116 2.67 -17.94 -6.38
CA ALA A 116 2.15 -17.16 -7.52
C ALA A 116 2.10 -15.64 -7.25
N THR A 117 2.23 -15.22 -5.98
CA THR A 117 2.26 -13.79 -5.62
C THR A 117 3.67 -13.20 -5.60
N GLU A 118 4.72 -14.02 -5.60
CA GLU A 118 6.10 -13.53 -5.46
C GLU A 118 6.52 -12.60 -6.60
N GLU A 119 5.97 -12.78 -7.81
CA GLU A 119 6.22 -11.89 -8.95
C GLU A 119 5.75 -10.44 -8.71
N PHE A 120 4.71 -10.26 -7.88
CA PHE A 120 4.14 -8.95 -7.55
C PHE A 120 4.78 -8.31 -6.31
N ALA A 121 5.61 -9.06 -5.58
CA ALA A 121 6.20 -8.64 -4.31
C ALA A 121 7.47 -7.79 -4.52
N LEU A 122 7.29 -6.52 -4.90
CA LEU A 122 8.40 -5.61 -5.21
C LEU A 122 9.17 -5.17 -3.95
N HIS A 123 10.29 -5.85 -3.67
CA HIS A 123 11.15 -5.53 -2.53
C HIS A 123 12.63 -5.85 -2.79
N ILE A 124 13.52 -5.24 -2.01
CA ILE A 124 14.95 -5.61 -1.93
C ILE A 124 15.30 -5.88 -0.47
N LYS A 125 15.91 -7.06 -0.20
CA LYS A 125 16.25 -7.51 1.17
C LYS A 125 15.06 -7.51 2.16
N GLY A 126 13.84 -7.54 1.64
CA GLY A 126 12.60 -7.53 2.41
C GLY A 126 11.99 -6.14 2.63
N GLN A 127 12.62 -5.07 2.14
CA GLN A 127 12.11 -3.71 2.20
C GLN A 127 11.49 -3.31 0.86
N GLU A 128 10.30 -2.73 0.91
CA GLU A 128 9.57 -2.23 -0.25
C GLU A 128 10.35 -1.12 -0.98
N LEU A 129 10.18 -1.05 -2.30
CA LEU A 129 10.87 -0.05 -3.11
C LEU A 129 10.29 1.37 -2.86
N PRO A 130 11.14 2.42 -2.89
CA PRO A 130 10.66 3.80 -2.90
C PRO A 130 9.99 4.13 -4.23
N MET A 131 9.29 5.26 -4.31
CA MET A 131 8.40 5.64 -5.42
C MET A 131 9.16 6.18 -6.64
N HIS A 132 10.16 5.42 -7.09
CA HIS A 132 10.95 5.71 -8.28
C HIS A 132 11.18 4.46 -9.11
N GLU A 133 11.02 4.59 -10.43
CA GLU A 133 11.12 3.48 -11.36
C GLU A 133 12.55 3.36 -11.94
N PRO A 134 13.30 2.28 -11.63
CA PRO A 134 14.73 2.21 -11.92
C PRO A 134 15.10 1.71 -13.32
N ARG A 135 14.16 1.17 -14.15
CA ARG A 135 14.50 0.52 -15.43
C ARG A 135 15.33 1.40 -16.39
N TRP A 136 15.12 2.72 -16.36
CA TRP A 136 15.89 3.66 -17.20
C TRP A 136 16.93 4.49 -16.42
N LYS A 137 17.09 4.22 -15.11
CA LYS A 137 18.02 4.91 -14.21
C LYS A 137 18.89 3.86 -13.51
N GLN A 138 19.75 3.18 -14.26
CA GLN A 138 20.53 2.04 -13.76
C GLN A 138 21.29 2.32 -12.45
N GLY A 139 21.86 3.53 -12.28
CA GLY A 139 22.53 3.93 -11.04
C GLY A 139 21.60 3.92 -9.80
N MET A 140 20.31 4.21 -9.99
CA MET A 140 19.30 4.09 -8.94
C MET A 140 19.02 2.63 -8.59
N GLY A 141 18.94 1.75 -9.58
CA GLY A 141 18.78 0.31 -9.34
C GLY A 141 19.92 -0.28 -8.51
N VAL A 142 21.16 0.12 -8.82
CA VAL A 142 22.33 -0.23 -7.99
C VAL A 142 22.18 0.37 -6.59
N GLY A 143 21.79 1.64 -6.49
CA GLY A 143 21.52 2.32 -5.23
C GLY A 143 20.53 1.58 -4.32
N PHE A 144 19.45 1.05 -4.87
CA PHE A 144 18.47 0.27 -4.11
C PHE A 144 18.98 -1.11 -3.69
N SER A 145 19.90 -1.71 -4.46
CA SER A 145 20.43 -3.05 -4.18
C SER A 145 21.48 -3.11 -3.07
N MET A 146 22.15 -1.99 -2.80
CA MET A 146 23.28 -1.91 -1.86
C MET A 146 22.87 -2.06 -0.40
#